data_AF-A0A6N7FET9-F1
#
_entry.id   AF-A0A6N7FET9-F1
#
_cell.length_a   1.000
_cell.length_b   1.000
_cell.length_c   1.000
_cell.angle_alpha   90.00
_cell.angle_beta   90.00
_cell.angle_gamma   90.00
#
_symmetry.space_group_name_H-M   'P 1'
#
loop_
_entity.id
_entity.type
_entity.pdbx_description
1 polymer ?
#
loop_
_entity_poly.entity_id
_entity_poly.type
_entity_poly.pdbx_seq_one_letter_code
_entity_poly.pdbx_strand_id
1 'polypeptide(L)' 'MSWLPMALGAMLGLGALLVFQAVGMLRKKDADDAARRRGFWRLNAGLVLIAVSMFVFARTGGA' A
#
# COMPACT_ATOMS: atom_id res chain seq x y z
N MET A 1 5.36 -5.38 25.78
CA MET A 1 5.59 -5.86 24.39
C MET A 1 5.54 -4.64 23.49
N SER A 2 6.56 -4.37 22.68
CA SER A 2 6.48 -3.29 21.69
C SER A 2 5.56 -3.75 20.55
N TRP A 3 4.39 -3.12 20.39
CA TRP A 3 3.42 -3.48 19.36
C TRP A 3 3.79 -2.93 17.98
N LEU A 4 4.87 -2.14 17.92
CA LEU A 4 5.37 -1.47 16.73
C LEU A 4 5.63 -2.42 15.55
N PRO A 5 6.30 -3.60 15.71
CA PRO A 5 6.53 -4.50 14.58
C PRO A 5 5.24 -5.08 14.01
N MET A 6 4.25 -5.38 14.87
CA MET A 6 2.93 -5.85 14.43
C MET A 6 2.17 -4.77 13.67
N ALA A 7 2.21 -3.52 14.18
CA ALA A 7 1.57 -2.39 13.52
C ALA A 7 2.19 -2.10 12.15
N LEU A 8 3.53 -2.11 12.04
CA LEU A 8 4.24 -1.95 10.77
C LEU A 8 3.93 -3.11 9.81
N GLY A 9 3.92 -4.35 10.29
CA GLY A 9 3.49 -5.51 9.48
C GLY A 9 2.06 -5.36 8.93
N ALA A 10 1.13 -4.89 9.76
CA ALA A 10 -0.25 -4.64 9.34
C ALA A 10 -0.35 -3.51 8.31
N MET A 11 0.40 -2.42 8.49
CA MET A 11 0.47 -1.31 7.52
C MET A 11 1.04 -1.77 6.17
N LEU A 12 2.11 -2.57 6.20
CA LEU A 12 2.69 -3.16 5.00
C LEU A 12 1.68 -4.05 4.26
N GLY A 13 1.00 -4.93 4.99
CA GLY A 13 -0.02 -5.82 4.43
C GLY A 13 -1.21 -5.07 3.82
N LEU A 14 -1.73 -4.06 4.52
CA LEU A 14 -2.80 -3.20 3.99
C LEU A 14 -2.37 -2.44 2.74
N GLY A 15 -1.14 -1.94 2.72
CA GLY A 15 -0.59 -1.24 1.57
C GLY A 15 -0.47 -2.16 0.35
N ALA A 16 -0.01 -3.39 0.56
CA ALA A 16 0.06 -4.41 -0.49
C ALA A 16 -1.33 -4.78 -1.05
N LEU A 17 -2.35 -4.91 -0.18
CA LEU A 17 -3.72 -5.16 -0.62
C LEU A 17 -4.29 -4.02 -1.48
N LEU A 18 -4.03 -2.76 -1.09
CA LEU A 18 -4.43 -1.60 -1.87
C LEU A 18 -3.77 -1.59 -3.25
N VAL A 19 -2.47 -1.87 -3.32
CA VAL A 19 -1.72 -2.00 -4.58
C VAL A 19 -2.30 -3.11 -5.44
N PHE A 20 -2.56 -4.30 -4.88
CA PHE A 20 -3.12 -5.43 -5.61
C PHE A 20 -4.49 -5.11 -6.22
N GLN A 21 -5.40 -4.53 -5.43
CA GLN A 21 -6.72 -4.13 -5.91
C GLN A 21 -6.64 -3.03 -6.98
N ALA A 22 -5.75 -2.06 -6.79
CA ALA A 22 -5.54 -0.98 -7.75
C ALA A 22 -5.00 -1.50 -9.09
N VAL A 23 -4.01 -2.39 -9.06
CA VAL A 23 -3.47 -3.04 -10.27
C VAL A 23 -4.55 -3.87 -10.96
N GLY A 24 -5.34 -4.64 -10.22
CA GLY A 24 -6.47 -5.39 -10.78
C GLY A 24 -7.50 -4.49 -11.49
N MET A 25 -7.77 -3.31 -10.93
CA MET A 25 -8.66 -2.31 -11.54
C MET A 25 -8.04 -1.66 -12.78
N LEU A 26 -6.77 -1.27 -12.73
CA LEU A 26 -6.06 -0.61 -13.84
C LEU A 26 -5.84 -1.56 -15.04
N ARG A 27 -5.81 -2.86 -14.81
CA ARG A 27 -5.71 -3.88 -15.88
C ARG A 27 -7.03 -4.11 -16.62
N LYS A 28 -8.17 -3.65 -16.10
CA LYS A 28 -9.44 -3.72 -16.82
C LYS A 28 -9.44 -2.68 -17.94
N LYS A 29 -9.47 -3.16 -19.19
CA LYS A 29 -9.45 -2.31 -20.38
C LYS A 29 -10.73 -1.47 -20.54
N ASP A 30 -11.83 -1.95 -19.96
CA ASP A 30 -13.16 -1.31 -20.06
C ASP A 30 -13.46 -0.38 -18.86
N ALA A 31 -12.45 -0.08 -18.04
CA ALA A 31 -12.64 0.83 -16.91
C ALA A 31 -12.78 2.28 -17.38
N ASP A 32 -13.83 2.96 -16.93
CA ASP A 32 -14.01 4.40 -17.19
C ASP A 32 -12.86 5.23 -16.59
N ASP A 33 -12.69 6.47 -17.04
CA ASP A 33 -11.61 7.35 -16.59
C ASP A 33 -11.68 7.68 -15.09
N ALA A 34 -12.87 7.79 -14.50
CA ALA A 34 -13.06 8.00 -13.06
C ALA A 34 -12.64 6.75 -12.25
N ALA A 35 -12.94 5.56 -12.75
CA ALA A 35 -12.51 4.28 -12.18
C ALA A 35 -10.99 4.13 -12.27
N ARG A 36 -10.38 4.48 -13.41
CA ARG A 36 -8.92 4.49 -13.57
C ARG A 36 -8.26 5.47 -12.61
N ARG A 37 -8.77 6.71 -12.49
CA ARG A 37 -8.28 7.69 -11.50
C ARG A 37 -8.38 7.14 -10.08
N ARG A 38 -9.50 6.53 -9.71
CA ARG A 38 -9.68 5.91 -8.39
C ARG A 38 -8.69 4.75 -8.16
N GLY A 39 -8.40 3.98 -9.20
CA GLY A 39 -7.35 2.96 -9.21
C GLY A 39 -5.96 3.56 -8.93
N PHE A 40 -5.57 4.63 -9.62
CA PHE A 40 -4.31 5.32 -9.39
C PHE A 40 -4.19 5.91 -7.97
N TRP A 41 -5.26 6.50 -7.45
CA TRP A 41 -5.28 6.99 -6.06
C TRP A 41 -5.05 5.87 -5.05
N ARG A 42 -5.70 4.72 -5.25
CA ARG A 42 -5.50 3.53 -4.40
C ARG A 42 -4.08 2.98 -4.52
N LEU A 43 -3.53 2.94 -5.74
CA LEU A 43 -2.15 2.51 -5.97
C LEU A 43 -1.17 3.40 -5.21
N ASN A 44 -1.29 4.72 -5.37
CA ASN A 44 -0.42 5.69 -4.71
C ASN A 44 -0.54 5.61 -3.18
N ALA A 45 -1.76 5.52 -2.66
CA ALA A 45 -1.98 5.36 -1.22
C ALA A 45 -1.32 4.08 -0.67
N GLY A 46 -1.48 2.95 -1.38
CA GLY A 46 -0.84 1.70 -1.00
C GLY A 46 0.69 1.76 -1.02
N LEU A 47 1.26 2.36 -2.07
CA LEU A 47 2.72 2.54 -2.20
C LEU A 47 3.29 3.44 -1.09
N VAL A 48 2.61 4.55 -0.77
CA VAL A 48 3.02 5.42 0.34
C VAL A 48 2.97 4.68 1.66
N LEU A 49 1.91 3.90 1.91
CA LEU A 49 1.78 3.14 3.15
C LEU A 49 2.89 2.09 3.32
N ILE A 50 3.23 1.38 2.23
CA ILE A 50 4.37 0.45 2.19
C ILE A 50 5.67 1.20 2.46
N ALA A 51 5.93 2.29 1.76
CA ALA A 51 7.16 3.06 1.87
C ALA A 51 7.36 3.60 3.30
N VAL A 52 6.33 4.18 3.90
CA VAL A 52 6.37 4.67 5.29
C VAL A 52 6.62 3.52 6.25
N SER A 53 5.91 2.39 6.09
CA SER A 53 6.09 1.23 6.95
C SER A 53 7.53 0.71 6.89
N MET A 54 8.09 0.54 5.69
CA MET A 54 9.46 0.07 5.50
C MET A 54 10.49 1.07 6.02
N PHE A 55 10.27 2.36 5.78
CA PHE A 55 11.16 3.42 6.26
C PHE A 55 11.23 3.45 7.79
N VAL A 56 10.08 3.38 8.46
CA VAL A 56 10.03 3.35 9.92
C VAL A 56 10.69 2.08 10.44
N PHE A 57 10.39 0.91 9.86
CA PHE A 57 11.01 -0.36 10.24
C PHE A 57 12.54 -0.31 10.14
N ALA A 58 13.07 0.17 9.02
CA ALA A 58 14.50 0.33 8.80
C ALA A 58 15.14 1.31 9.80
N ARG A 59 14.45 2.41 10.12
CA ARG A 59 14.97 3.44 11.03
C ARG A 59 14.94 3.02 12.49
N THR A 60 13.98 2.18 12.89
CA THR A 60 13.81 1.70 14.27
C THR A 60 14.65 0.46 14.59
N GLY A 61 15.59 0.08 13.73
CA GLY A 61 16.53 -1.01 14.00
C GLY A 61 16.02 -2.39 13.58
N GLY A 62 15.37 -2.50 12.42
CA GLY A 62 15.15 -3.79 11.76
C GLY A 62 16.43 -4.48 11.26
N ALA A 63 17.59 -4.18 11.86
CA ALA A 63 18.93 -4.72 11.58
C ALA A 63 19.65 -5.03 12.89
#